data_AF-A0A3D0JJA1-F1
#
_entry.id   AF-A0A3D0JJA1-F1
#
_cell.length_a   1.000
_cell.length_b   1.000
_cell.length_c   1.000
_cell.angle_alpha   90.00
_cell.angle_beta   90.00
_cell.angle_gamma   90.00
#
_symmetry.space_group_name_H-M   'P 1'
#
loop_
_entity.id
_entity.type
_entity.pdbx_description
1 polymer ?
#
loop_
_entity_poly.entity_id
_entity_poly.type
_entity_poly.pdbx_seq_one_letter_code
_entity_poly.pdbx_strand_id
1 'polypeptide(L)'
;MANPSPEWRTPYTSLSEDIFYARVSPQPLLNPRWVDVNQALVSELDSLIDFDQQDTLRAFSGGHPLHDWQPLAQVYSGHQFGQWAGQLGDGRGLYLGVSGGYEWHLKGAGHTPYSRFGDGRSVLRSAIREYLGSEYIHALGIPTTRALAVVSSDT
;
A
#
# COMPACT_ATOMS: atom_id res chain seq x y z
N MET A 1 11.99 -28.01 -7.90
CA MET A 1 10.94 -28.06 -6.86
C MET A 1 10.39 -26.66 -6.77
N ALA A 2 9.10 -26.45 -7.04
CA ALA A 2 8.51 -25.12 -6.94
C ALA A 2 8.54 -24.70 -5.46
N ASN A 3 9.11 -23.54 -5.16
CA ASN A 3 8.98 -22.95 -3.83
C ASN A 3 7.48 -22.79 -3.53
N PRO A 4 6.98 -23.24 -2.35
CA PRO A 4 5.61 -22.97 -1.98
C PRO A 4 5.39 -21.46 -1.97
N SER A 5 4.25 -21.01 -2.50
CA SER A 5 3.87 -19.60 -2.48
C SER A 5 3.96 -19.04 -1.06
N PRO A 6 4.52 -17.84 -0.85
CA PRO A 6 4.54 -17.24 0.48
C PRO A 6 3.10 -17.05 0.92
N GLU A 7 2.78 -17.62 2.08
CA GLU A 7 1.42 -17.64 2.60
C GLU A 7 0.98 -16.21 2.94
N TRP A 8 0.13 -15.65 2.09
CA TRP A 8 -0.56 -14.40 2.38
C TRP A 8 -1.51 -14.63 3.55
N ARG A 9 -1.39 -13.76 4.56
CA ARG A 9 -2.28 -13.76 5.72
C ARG A 9 -2.96 -12.42 5.83
N THR A 10 -4.20 -12.43 6.29
CA THR A 10 -5.04 -11.22 6.35
C THR A 10 -5.63 -11.04 7.76
N PRO A 11 -4.79 -10.94 8.81
CA PRO A 11 -5.24 -10.93 10.20
C PRO A 11 -6.29 -9.85 10.50
N TYR A 12 -6.22 -8.68 9.87
CA TYR A 12 -7.22 -7.62 10.05
C TYR A 12 -8.63 -8.07 9.68
N THR A 13 -8.78 -8.96 8.69
CA THR A 13 -10.10 -9.47 8.29
C THR A 13 -10.77 -10.35 9.34
N SER A 14 -10.02 -10.82 10.36
CA SER A 14 -10.60 -11.54 11.50
C SER A 14 -11.30 -10.61 12.51
N LEU A 15 -11.06 -9.29 12.42
CA LEU A 15 -11.71 -8.28 13.24
C LEU A 15 -13.08 -7.88 12.66
N SER A 16 -13.91 -7.24 13.48
CA SER A 16 -15.22 -6.74 13.05
C SER A 16 -15.08 -5.63 12.00
N GLU A 17 -15.60 -5.90 10.81
CA GLU A 17 -15.87 -4.89 9.78
C GLU A 17 -16.78 -3.80 10.36
N ASP A 18 -16.65 -2.57 9.87
CA ASP A 18 -17.28 -1.33 10.38
C ASP A 18 -16.78 -0.81 11.74
N ILE A 19 -16.11 -1.64 12.55
CA ILE A 19 -15.49 -1.21 13.81
C ILE A 19 -14.00 -0.92 13.63
N PHE A 20 -13.27 -1.80 12.95
CA PHE A 20 -11.81 -1.72 12.81
C PHE A 20 -11.36 -1.34 11.40
N TYR A 21 -12.19 -1.61 10.40
CA TYR A 21 -11.89 -1.34 9.00
C TYR A 21 -13.16 -1.31 8.14
N ALA A 22 -13.01 -0.85 6.91
CA ALA A 22 -13.96 -1.02 5.83
C ALA A 22 -13.28 -1.70 4.63
N ARG A 23 -13.93 -2.68 4.00
CA ARG A 23 -13.43 -3.22 2.72
C ARG A 23 -13.60 -2.16 1.64
N VAL A 24 -12.55 -1.95 0.85
CA VAL A 24 -12.53 -0.92 -0.18
C VAL A 24 -11.84 -1.47 -1.42
N SER A 25 -12.52 -1.44 -2.55
CA SER A 25 -11.87 -1.71 -3.83
C SER A 25 -11.01 -0.50 -4.22
N PRO A 26 -9.75 -0.70 -4.64
CA PRO A 26 -8.92 0.40 -5.13
C PRO A 26 -9.52 0.99 -6.41
N GLN A 27 -9.15 2.24 -6.68
CA GLN A 27 -9.58 2.99 -7.86
C GLN A 27 -8.40 3.12 -8.82
N PRO A 28 -8.50 2.63 -10.06
CA PRO A 28 -7.36 2.57 -10.97
C PRO A 28 -6.87 3.95 -11.39
N LEU A 29 -5.58 4.03 -11.73
CA LEU A 29 -4.95 5.16 -12.40
C LEU A 29 -5.03 5.03 -13.94
N LEU A 30 -4.89 6.15 -14.64
CA LEU A 30 -4.86 6.24 -16.11
C LEU A 30 -3.43 6.12 -16.62
N ASN A 31 -3.19 5.24 -17.60
CA ASN A 31 -1.87 5.00 -18.19
C ASN A 31 -0.74 4.81 -17.15
N PRO A 32 -0.88 3.84 -16.22
CA PRO A 32 0.12 3.64 -15.18
C PRO A 32 1.44 3.17 -15.78
N ARG A 33 2.55 3.57 -15.16
CA ARG A 33 3.92 3.16 -15.52
C ARG A 33 4.80 3.10 -14.28
N TRP A 34 5.65 2.07 -14.21
CA TRP A 34 6.66 1.99 -13.17
C TRP A 34 7.58 3.21 -13.24
N VAL A 35 7.81 3.84 -12.10
CA VAL A 35 8.86 4.84 -11.91
C VAL A 35 10.12 4.13 -11.41
N ASP A 36 9.94 3.29 -10.39
CA ASP A 36 10.98 2.40 -9.88
C ASP A 36 10.37 1.21 -9.13
N VAL A 37 11.15 0.13 -9.04
CA VAL A 37 10.86 -1.07 -8.24
C VAL A 37 12.13 -1.43 -7.46
N ASN A 38 12.01 -1.50 -6.14
CA ASN A 38 13.11 -1.74 -5.23
C ASN A 38 13.60 -3.19 -5.31
N GLN A 39 14.55 -3.45 -6.21
CA GLN A 39 15.06 -4.80 -6.48
C GLN A 39 15.70 -5.46 -5.25
N ALA A 40 16.30 -4.67 -4.36
CA ALA A 40 16.87 -5.19 -3.12
C ALA A 40 15.77 -5.73 -2.19
N LEU A 41 14.67 -4.99 -2.02
CA LEU A 41 13.54 -5.44 -1.23
C LEU A 41 12.76 -6.58 -1.91
N VAL A 42 12.63 -6.57 -3.25
CA VAL A 42 12.06 -7.69 -3.99
C VAL A 42 12.84 -8.98 -3.72
N SER A 43 14.17 -8.91 -3.74
CA SER A 43 15.05 -10.04 -3.43
C SER A 43 14.94 -10.48 -1.97
N GLU A 44 14.85 -9.53 -1.03
CA GLU A 44 14.67 -9.79 0.40
C GLU A 44 13.35 -10.53 0.69
N LEU A 45 12.28 -10.15 -0.03
CA LEU A 45 10.95 -10.74 0.10
C LEU A 45 10.85 -12.14 -0.53
N ASP A 46 11.88 -12.61 -1.24
CA ASP A 46 11.81 -13.76 -2.17
C ASP A 46 10.53 -13.68 -3.02
N SER A 47 10.25 -12.48 -3.54
CA SER A 47 8.91 -12.13 -3.98
C SER A 47 8.48 -12.96 -5.19
N LEU A 48 7.30 -13.59 -5.07
CA LEU A 48 6.64 -14.25 -6.21
C LEU A 48 5.84 -13.28 -7.08
N ILE A 49 5.88 -11.99 -6.77
CA ILE A 49 5.27 -10.97 -7.62
C ILE A 49 6.20 -10.76 -8.82
N ASP A 50 5.71 -11.16 -9.98
CA ASP A 50 6.38 -10.93 -11.25
C ASP A 50 6.11 -9.49 -11.72
N PHE A 51 7.09 -8.61 -11.56
CA PHE A 51 6.98 -7.20 -11.93
C PHE A 51 6.98 -6.95 -13.44
N ASP A 52 7.33 -7.97 -14.25
CA ASP A 52 7.25 -7.90 -15.71
C ASP A 52 5.83 -8.20 -16.22
N GLN A 53 4.96 -8.77 -15.37
CA GLN A 53 3.55 -8.99 -15.73
C GLN A 53 2.75 -7.70 -15.73
N GLN A 54 1.98 -7.50 -16.79
CA GLN A 54 1.11 -6.33 -16.94
C GLN A 54 0.08 -6.22 -15.82
N ASP A 55 -0.42 -7.35 -15.32
CA ASP A 55 -1.41 -7.37 -14.23
C ASP A 55 -0.81 -6.93 -12.89
N THR A 56 0.50 -7.10 -12.69
CA THR A 56 1.19 -6.55 -11.51
C THR A 56 1.16 -5.03 -11.51
N LEU A 57 1.53 -4.39 -12.62
CA LEU A 57 1.45 -2.93 -12.74
C LEU A 57 0.00 -2.44 -12.55
N ARG A 58 -1.00 -3.17 -13.05
CA ARG A 58 -2.40 -2.86 -12.83
C ARG A 58 -2.78 -2.95 -11.35
N ALA A 59 -2.40 -4.00 -10.64
CA ALA A 59 -2.69 -4.15 -9.22
C ALA A 59 -2.04 -3.03 -8.38
N PHE A 60 -0.76 -2.73 -8.62
CA PHE A 60 -0.03 -1.66 -7.93
C PHE A 60 -0.44 -0.24 -8.34
N SER A 61 -1.25 -0.08 -9.39
CA SER A 61 -1.83 1.20 -9.80
C SER A 61 -3.30 1.34 -9.43
N GLY A 62 -3.77 0.51 -8.49
CA GLY A 62 -5.14 0.55 -7.98
C GLY A 62 -6.18 -0.11 -8.87
N GLY A 63 -5.75 -0.93 -9.84
CA GLY A 63 -6.61 -1.81 -10.63
C GLY A 63 -7.04 -3.06 -9.87
N HIS A 64 -7.32 -4.15 -10.59
CA HIS A 64 -7.75 -5.39 -9.96
C HIS A 64 -6.66 -5.93 -9.01
N PRO A 65 -6.98 -6.21 -7.73
CA PRO A 65 -6.01 -6.76 -6.79
C PRO A 65 -5.47 -8.11 -7.25
N LEU A 66 -4.24 -8.45 -6.84
CA LEU A 66 -3.73 -9.81 -7.01
C LEU A 66 -4.56 -10.80 -6.17
N HIS A 67 -4.59 -12.07 -6.56
CA HIS A 67 -5.49 -13.11 -6.01
C HIS A 67 -5.57 -13.15 -4.48
N ASP A 68 -4.43 -12.96 -3.81
CA ASP A 68 -4.33 -13.08 -2.35
C ASP A 68 -4.50 -11.76 -1.60
N TRP A 69 -4.60 -10.64 -2.31
CA TRP A 69 -4.79 -9.33 -1.70
C TRP A 69 -6.23 -9.20 -1.21
N GLN A 70 -6.39 -8.71 0.02
CA GLN A 70 -7.69 -8.39 0.62
C GLN A 70 -7.72 -6.91 1.00
N PRO A 71 -7.96 -6.00 0.03
CA PRO A 71 -7.87 -4.57 0.25
C PRO A 71 -8.90 -4.07 1.28
N LEU A 72 -8.42 -3.35 2.29
CA LEU A 72 -9.25 -2.69 3.30
C LEU A 72 -8.60 -1.37 3.74
N ALA A 73 -9.43 -0.45 4.19
CA ALA A 73 -9.01 0.78 4.84
C ALA A 73 -9.22 0.64 6.35
N GLN A 74 -8.20 0.90 7.16
CA GLN A 74 -8.30 0.83 8.62
C GLN A 74 -8.87 2.13 9.18
N VAL A 75 -9.67 2.06 10.24
CA VAL A 75 -10.11 3.26 10.98
C VAL A 75 -9.17 3.52 12.15
N TYR A 76 -8.85 4.78 12.37
CA TYR A 76 -8.14 5.25 13.55
C TYR A 76 -8.55 6.69 13.88
N SER A 77 -7.98 7.26 14.92
CA SER A 77 -8.16 8.66 15.30
C SER A 77 -6.83 9.21 15.80
N GLY A 78 -6.76 10.49 16.16
CA GLY A 78 -5.53 11.03 16.70
C GLY A 78 -5.59 12.50 17.07
N HIS A 79 -4.54 12.93 17.77
CA HIS A 79 -4.30 14.35 18.00
C HIS A 79 -3.41 14.90 16.88
N GLN A 80 -3.85 15.96 16.21
CA GLN A 80 -3.08 16.67 15.19
C GLN A 80 -2.78 18.08 15.70
N PHE A 81 -1.49 18.45 15.70
CA PHE A 81 -1.03 19.76 16.21
C PHE A 81 -1.53 20.06 17.64
N GLY A 82 -1.57 19.03 18.50
CA GLY A 82 -2.00 19.14 19.90
C GLY A 82 -3.51 19.16 20.13
N GLN A 83 -4.33 19.07 19.08
CA GLN A 83 -5.79 19.07 19.18
C GLN A 83 -6.38 17.72 18.78
N TRP A 84 -7.47 17.28 19.43
CA TRP A 84 -8.19 16.07 19.04
C TRP A 84 -8.82 16.26 17.66
N ALA A 85 -8.40 15.46 16.68
CA ALA A 85 -8.85 15.60 15.29
C ALA A 85 -10.09 14.75 14.96
N GLY A 86 -10.66 14.04 15.94
CA GLY A 86 -11.74 13.09 15.71
C GLY A 86 -11.32 11.88 14.87
N GLN A 87 -12.30 11.27 14.19
CA GLN A 87 -12.11 10.08 13.35
C GLN A 87 -11.23 10.36 12.14
N LEU A 88 -10.06 9.74 12.09
CA LEU A 88 -9.19 9.62 10.93
C LEU A 88 -9.40 8.24 10.29
N GLY A 89 -8.34 7.60 9.81
CA GLY A 89 -8.38 6.34 9.08
C GLY A 89 -7.53 6.42 7.83
N ASP A 90 -7.44 5.31 7.12
CA ASP A 90 -6.72 5.22 5.85
C ASP A 90 -7.48 5.96 4.76
N GLY A 91 -7.31 7.29 4.73
CA GLY A 91 -8.04 8.16 3.80
C GLY A 91 -7.54 8.13 2.35
N ARG A 92 -6.45 7.43 2.06
CA ARG A 92 -5.89 7.27 0.70
C ARG A 92 -5.01 6.03 0.55
N GLY A 93 -5.04 5.14 1.53
CA GLY A 93 -4.22 3.94 1.59
C GLY A 93 -5.11 2.73 1.74
N LEU A 94 -4.62 1.57 1.31
CA LEU A 94 -5.28 0.29 1.57
C LEU A 94 -4.25 -0.71 2.07
N TYR A 95 -4.55 -1.33 3.21
CA TYR A 95 -3.93 -2.57 3.63
C TYR A 95 -4.29 -3.66 2.62
N LEU A 96 -3.33 -4.50 2.25
CA LEU A 96 -3.51 -5.58 1.27
C LEU A 96 -3.41 -6.98 1.90
N GLY A 97 -2.59 -7.11 2.95
CA GLY A 97 -2.26 -8.41 3.54
C GLY A 97 -0.88 -8.39 4.18
N VAL A 98 -0.49 -9.53 4.76
CA VAL A 98 0.83 -9.79 5.31
C VAL A 98 1.48 -10.92 4.52
N SER A 99 2.69 -10.69 4.03
CA SER A 99 3.50 -11.68 3.31
C SER A 99 4.97 -11.32 3.39
N GLY A 100 5.86 -12.31 3.36
CA GLY A 100 7.31 -12.11 3.45
C GLY A 100 7.78 -11.44 4.75
N GLY A 101 7.00 -11.52 5.83
CA GLY A 101 7.28 -10.83 7.09
C GLY A 101 6.87 -9.35 7.13
N TYR A 102 6.24 -8.84 6.07
CA TYR A 102 5.82 -7.45 5.95
C TYR A 102 4.30 -7.32 5.87
N GLU A 103 3.80 -6.20 6.39
CA GLU A 103 2.45 -5.71 6.11
C GLU A 103 2.48 -4.84 4.85
N TRP A 104 1.61 -5.15 3.89
CA TRP A 104 1.58 -4.50 2.58
C TRP A 104 0.49 -3.43 2.53
N HIS A 105 0.88 -2.23 2.11
CA HIS A 105 -0.02 -1.09 1.95
C HIS A 105 0.15 -0.45 0.58
N LEU A 106 -0.96 -0.18 -0.11
CA LEU A 106 -1.00 0.59 -1.34
C LEU A 106 -1.45 2.02 -1.07
N LYS A 107 -0.56 2.99 -1.22
CA LYS A 107 -0.84 4.42 -0.98
C LYS A 107 -1.18 5.15 -2.28
N GLY A 108 -2.20 6.00 -2.23
CA GLY A 108 -2.80 6.64 -3.41
C GLY A 108 -3.82 5.75 -4.13
N ALA A 109 -4.31 4.71 -3.45
CA ALA A 109 -5.20 3.69 -4.00
C ALA A 109 -6.62 4.20 -4.31
N GLY A 110 -6.93 5.46 -4.01
CA GLY A 110 -8.24 6.06 -4.24
C GLY A 110 -8.96 6.42 -2.94
N HIS A 111 -10.20 6.87 -3.11
CA HIS A 111 -11.05 7.32 -2.02
C HIS A 111 -11.53 6.14 -1.15
N THR A 112 -11.62 6.37 0.15
CA THR A 112 -12.11 5.43 1.16
C THR A 112 -13.16 6.13 2.03
N PRO A 113 -13.91 5.43 2.89
CA PRO A 113 -14.80 6.07 3.86
C PRO A 113 -14.10 7.08 4.78
N TYR A 114 -12.77 7.03 4.88
CA TYR A 114 -11.95 7.86 5.76
C TYR A 114 -11.22 9.01 5.03
N SER A 115 -11.46 9.22 3.73
CA SER A 115 -10.79 10.27 2.93
C SER A 115 -11.16 11.69 3.36
N ARG A 116 -12.27 11.87 4.09
CA ARG A 116 -12.80 13.18 4.48
C ARG A 116 -13.00 14.08 3.25
N PHE A 117 -12.18 15.13 3.12
CA PHE A 117 -12.23 16.09 2.01
C PHE A 117 -11.13 15.85 0.97
N GLY A 118 -10.29 14.83 1.16
CA GLY A 118 -9.22 14.47 0.24
C GLY A 118 -9.73 13.66 -0.96
N ASP A 119 -8.96 13.68 -2.05
CA ASP A 119 -9.27 12.95 -3.29
C ASP A 119 -8.87 11.46 -3.25
N GLY A 120 -8.23 11.01 -2.16
CA GLY A 120 -7.74 9.63 -2.02
C GLY A 120 -6.47 9.32 -2.82
N ARG A 121 -5.80 10.34 -3.39
CA ARG A 121 -4.63 10.15 -4.27
C ARG A 121 -3.31 10.57 -3.61
N SER A 122 -2.23 10.14 -4.27
CA SER A 122 -0.87 10.55 -3.94
C SER A 122 -0.23 11.16 -5.19
N VAL A 123 0.29 12.38 -5.07
CA VAL A 123 1.02 13.02 -6.16
C VAL A 123 2.42 12.43 -6.30
N LEU A 124 2.94 12.33 -7.52
CA LEU A 124 4.22 11.69 -7.83
C LEU A 124 5.39 12.22 -6.97
N ARG A 125 5.47 13.55 -6.80
CA ARG A 125 6.50 14.16 -5.95
C ARG A 125 6.48 13.69 -4.49
N SER A 126 5.29 13.38 -3.95
CA SER A 126 5.15 12.86 -2.58
C SER A 126 5.60 11.40 -2.54
N ALA A 127 5.15 10.59 -3.50
CA ALA A 127 5.51 9.18 -3.59
C ALA A 127 7.03 8.96 -3.73
N ILE A 128 7.69 9.73 -4.60
CA ILE A 128 9.16 9.67 -4.77
C ILE A 128 9.89 10.01 -3.47
N ARG A 129 9.47 11.07 -2.77
CA ARG A 129 10.10 11.49 -1.51
C ARG A 129 9.94 10.45 -0.41
N GLU A 130 8.79 9.82 -0.32
CA GLU A 130 8.53 8.74 0.64
C GLU A 130 9.36 7.50 0.30
N TYR A 131 9.37 7.09 -0.97
CA TYR A 131 10.16 5.95 -1.44
C TYR A 131 11.67 6.11 -1.12
N LEU A 132 12.26 7.22 -1.55
CA LEU A 132 13.68 7.50 -1.29
C LEU A 132 13.96 7.71 0.21
N GLY A 133 13.06 8.40 0.92
CA GLY A 133 13.24 8.69 2.34
C GLY A 133 13.19 7.44 3.21
N SER A 134 12.22 6.56 2.98
CA SER A 134 12.09 5.28 3.67
C SER A 134 13.33 4.41 3.48
N GLU A 135 13.78 4.23 2.23
CA GLU A 135 14.92 3.35 1.96
C GLU A 135 16.26 3.95 2.41
N TYR A 136 16.40 5.29 2.38
CA TYR A 136 17.58 5.94 2.95
C TYR A 136 17.67 5.73 4.46
N ILE A 137 16.57 5.90 5.21
CA ILE A 137 16.54 5.65 6.65
C ILE A 137 16.85 4.17 6.96
N HIS A 138 16.29 3.25 6.17
CA HIS A 138 16.59 1.82 6.32
C HIS A 138 18.09 1.53 6.09
N ALA A 139 18.70 2.11 5.05
CA ALA A 139 20.13 1.95 4.76
C ALA A 139 21.04 2.49 5.87
N LEU A 140 20.56 3.42 6.70
CA LEU A 140 21.26 3.89 7.90
C LEU A 140 21.12 2.93 9.10
N GLY A 141 20.40 1.81 8.97
CA GLY A 141 20.14 0.85 10.04
C GLY A 141 19.07 1.32 11.05
N ILE A 142 18.26 2.32 10.68
CA ILE A 142 17.21 2.87 11.53
C ILE A 142 15.88 2.18 11.21
N PRO A 143 15.10 1.71 12.21
CA PRO A 143 13.78 1.14 11.97
C PRO A 143 12.84 2.11 11.25
N THR A 144 12.26 1.65 10.14
CA THR A 144 11.36 2.44 9.28
C THR A 144 10.45 1.52 8.47
N THR A 145 9.35 2.07 7.95
CA THR A 145 8.62 1.42 6.86
C THR A 145 9.52 1.33 5.62
N ARG A 146 9.28 0.29 4.81
CA ARG A 146 9.99 0.04 3.56
C ARG A 146 9.14 0.45 2.38
N ALA A 147 9.77 0.81 1.26
CA ALA A 147 9.09 1.19 0.04
C ALA A 147 9.47 0.25 -1.11
N LEU A 148 8.47 -0.46 -1.65
CA LEU A 148 8.69 -1.51 -2.64
C LEU A 148 8.68 -1.01 -4.08
N ALA A 149 7.73 -0.14 -4.44
CA ALA A 149 7.62 0.36 -5.81
C ALA A 149 6.93 1.73 -5.85
N VAL A 150 7.19 2.46 -6.94
CA VAL A 150 6.51 3.72 -7.26
C VAL A 150 5.94 3.64 -8.66
N VAL A 151 4.69 4.07 -8.80
CA VAL A 151 3.97 4.14 -10.08
C VAL A 151 3.63 5.60 -10.36
N SER A 152 3.74 6.01 -11.63
CA SER A 152 3.21 7.28 -12.13
C SER A 152 2.08 7.04 -13.12
N SER A 153 1.30 8.08 -13.42
CA SER A 153 0.09 8.00 -14.25
C SER A 153 -0.22 9.36 -14.88
N ASP A 154 -1.25 9.37 -15.72
CA ASP A 154 -1.81 10.58 -16.35
C ASP A 154 -3.18 10.97 -15.74
N THR A 155 -3.53 10.41 -14.57
CA THR A 155 -4.76 10.73 -13.83
C THR A 155 -4.81 12.16 -13.34
#